data_AF-A0A7C6B973-F1
#
_entry.id   AF-A0A7C6B973-F1
#
_cell.length_a   1.000
_cell.length_b   1.000
_cell.length_c   1.000
_cell.angle_alpha   90.00
_cell.angle_beta   90.00
_cell.angle_gamma   90.00
#
_symmetry.space_group_name_H-M   'P 1'
#
loop_
_entity.id
_entity.type
_entity.pdbx_description
1 polymer ?
#
loop_
_entity_poly.entity_id
_entity_poly.type
_entity_poly.pdbx_seq_one_letter_code
_entity_poly.pdbx_strand_id
1 'polypeptide(L)'
;MRNELNRLIGNQNEELAHDFLESEDFSIVARNYHARKLGEIDIIAMRDGVIHFVEVKSGQKDFDPVYNFTPSKQRKMINAAYYYMKQHNLDMEFCLDLIVVRWGEIEFLENITM
;
A
#
# COMPACT_ATOMS: atom_id res chain seq x y z
N MET A 1 16.31 19.49 -3.49
CA MET A 1 15.04 20.25 -3.58
C MET A 1 13.86 19.41 -4.06
N ARG A 2 13.61 19.17 -5.37
CA ARG A 2 12.35 18.49 -5.81
C ARG A 2 12.18 17.06 -5.26
N ASN A 3 13.26 16.30 -5.18
CA ASN A 3 13.23 14.93 -4.67
C ASN A 3 12.99 14.84 -3.16
N GLU A 4 13.49 15.81 -2.38
CA GLU A 4 13.27 15.87 -0.93
C GLU A 4 11.82 16.24 -0.61
N LEU A 5 11.25 17.18 -1.36
CA LEU A 5 9.84 17.55 -1.23
C LEU A 5 8.92 16.37 -1.54
N ASN A 6 9.19 15.63 -2.62
CA ASN A 6 8.42 14.43 -2.96
C ASN A 6 8.50 13.35 -1.87
N ARG A 7 9.68 13.18 -1.25
CA ARG A 7 9.86 12.22 -0.16
C ARG A 7 9.11 12.65 1.10
N LEU A 8 9.14 13.93 1.45
CA LEU A 8 8.38 14.47 2.58
C LEU A 8 6.88 14.27 2.38
N ILE A 9 6.36 14.56 1.18
CA ILE A 9 4.95 14.33 0.84
C ILE A 9 4.62 12.84 0.90
N GLY A 10 5.49 11.97 0.38
CA GLY A 10 5.33 10.52 0.46
C GLY A 10 5.20 10.04 1.90
N ASN A 11 6.13 10.45 2.77
CA ASN A 11 6.10 10.09 4.19
C ASN A 11 4.84 10.60 4.90
N GLN A 12 4.40 11.84 4.61
CA GLN A 12 3.17 12.39 5.20
C GLN A 12 1.93 11.61 4.77
N ASN A 13 1.87 11.22 3.50
CA ASN A 13 0.75 10.45 2.98
C ASN A 13 0.74 9.01 3.50
N GLU A 14 1.90 8.41 3.72
CA GLU A 14 2.00 7.11 4.40
C GLU A 14 1.53 7.21 5.86
N GLU A 15 1.85 8.30 6.55
CA GLU A 15 1.36 8.53 7.92
C GLU A 15 -0.17 8.69 7.96
N LEU A 16 -0.74 9.46 7.03
CA LEU A 16 -2.19 9.60 6.91
C LEU A 16 -2.87 8.26 6.59
N ALA A 17 -2.27 7.46 5.71
CA ALA A 17 -2.76 6.12 5.39
C ALA A 17 -2.70 5.17 6.60
N HIS A 18 -1.62 5.25 7.38
CA HIS A 18 -1.48 4.51 8.63
C HIS A 18 -2.60 4.85 9.62
N ASP A 19 -2.78 6.13 9.92
CA ASP A 19 -3.78 6.60 10.89
C ASP A 19 -5.20 6.22 10.46
N PHE A 20 -5.48 6.30 9.16
CA PHE A 20 -6.75 5.86 8.60
C PHE A 20 -6.98 4.36 8.77
N LEU A 21 -6.00 3.53 8.43
CA LEU A 21 -6.11 2.08 8.60
C LEU A 21 -6.36 1.71 10.07
N GLU A 22 -5.63 2.32 11.01
CA GLU A 22 -5.88 2.10 12.44
C GLU A 22 -7.29 2.53 12.86
N SER A 23 -7.83 3.62 12.28
CA SER A 23 -9.20 4.07 12.54
C SER A 23 -10.29 3.16 11.93
N GLU A 24 -9.93 2.35 10.94
CA GLU A 24 -10.79 1.39 10.24
C GLU A 24 -10.57 -0.06 10.72
N ASP A 25 -10.17 -0.21 11.98
CA ASP A 25 -9.95 -1.47 12.70
C ASP A 25 -8.85 -2.39 12.12
N PHE A 26 -7.95 -1.85 11.29
CA PHE A 26 -6.77 -2.59 10.88
C PHE A 26 -5.70 -2.60 11.96
N SER A 27 -5.06 -3.75 12.15
CA SER A 27 -3.81 -3.86 12.91
C SER A 27 -2.61 -3.73 11.97
N ILE A 28 -1.77 -2.73 12.18
CA ILE A 28 -0.56 -2.52 11.37
C ILE A 28 0.50 -3.59 11.72
N VAL A 29 0.95 -4.33 10.71
CA VAL A 29 1.93 -5.41 10.84
C VAL A 29 3.33 -4.92 10.48
N ALA A 30 3.45 -4.15 9.41
CA ALA A 30 4.71 -3.56 8.95
C ALA A 30 4.49 -2.33 8.09
N ARG A 31 5.51 -1.48 7.97
CA ARG A 31 5.57 -0.32 7.07
C ARG A 31 6.87 -0.35 6.28
N ASN A 32 6.88 0.24 5.09
CA ASN A 32 8.05 0.34 4.21
C ASN A 32 8.75 -1.02 3.98
N TYR A 33 7.98 -2.07 3.68
CA TYR A 33 8.52 -3.42 3.50
C TYR A 33 9.21 -3.58 2.15
N HIS A 34 10.44 -4.10 2.16
CA HIS A 34 11.26 -4.30 0.96
C HIS A 34 11.45 -5.79 0.66
N ALA A 35 10.81 -6.30 -0.39
CA ALA A 35 10.92 -7.68 -0.86
C ALA A 35 12.13 -7.90 -1.79
N ARG A 36 13.31 -7.42 -1.38
CA ARG A 36 14.55 -7.46 -2.19
C ARG A 36 14.33 -6.84 -3.59
N LYS A 37 14.47 -7.63 -4.65
CA LYS A 37 14.29 -7.20 -6.05
C LYS A 37 12.86 -7.40 -6.56
N LEU A 38 11.97 -7.98 -5.76
CA LEU A 38 10.62 -8.37 -6.17
C LEU A 38 9.64 -7.20 -6.13
N GLY A 39 9.82 -6.29 -5.18
CA GLY A 39 8.97 -5.12 -5.00
C GLY A 39 9.12 -4.52 -3.60
N GLU A 40 8.31 -3.52 -3.35
CA GLU A 40 8.10 -2.88 -2.06
C GLU A 40 6.60 -2.89 -1.74
N ILE A 41 6.27 -2.76 -0.47
CA ILE A 41 4.90 -2.63 0.02
C ILE A 41 4.93 -1.52 1.07
N ASP A 42 4.12 -0.48 0.88
CA ASP A 42 4.14 0.70 1.75
C ASP A 42 3.61 0.34 3.16
N ILE A 43 2.47 -0.36 3.24
CA ILE A 43 1.89 -0.79 4.51
C ILE A 43 1.41 -2.25 4.41
N ILE A 44 1.69 -3.03 5.44
CA ILE A 44 1.13 -4.38 5.65
C ILE A 44 0.25 -4.30 6.89
N ALA A 45 -1.01 -4.65 6.74
CA ALA A 45 -2.01 -4.56 7.80
C ALA A 45 -2.84 -5.84 7.88
N MET A 46 -3.59 -6.01 8.96
CA MET A 46 -4.43 -7.19 9.21
C MET A 46 -5.83 -6.73 9.62
N ARG A 47 -6.86 -7.29 8.99
CA ARG A 47 -8.26 -7.08 9.38
C ARG A 47 -9.04 -8.37 9.15
N ASP A 48 -9.85 -8.78 10.13
CA ASP A 48 -10.73 -9.95 10.03
C ASP A 48 -10.08 -11.26 9.55
N GLY A 49 -8.81 -11.48 9.91
CA GLY A 49 -8.06 -12.68 9.50
C GLY A 49 -7.57 -12.65 8.06
N VAL A 50 -7.62 -11.49 7.40
CA VAL A 50 -7.07 -11.22 6.07
C VAL A 50 -5.88 -10.29 6.20
N ILE A 51 -4.76 -10.62 5.53
CA ILE A 51 -3.60 -9.74 5.46
C ILE A 51 -3.71 -8.82 4.26
N HIS A 52 -3.63 -7.53 4.50
CA HIS A 52 -3.74 -6.49 3.50
C HIS A 52 -2.37 -5.94 3.17
N PHE A 53 -1.98 -6.04 1.90
CA PHE A 53 -0.80 -5.39 1.36
C PHE A 53 -1.28 -4.12 0.66
N VAL A 54 -0.86 -2.96 1.17
CA VAL A 54 -1.41 -1.67 0.77
C VAL A 54 -0.31 -0.83 0.12
N GLU A 55 -0.60 -0.34 -1.08
CA GLU A 55 0.19 0.69 -1.76
C GLU A 55 -0.42 2.07 -1.44
N VAL A 56 0.41 3.07 -1.15
CA VAL A 56 -0.01 4.45 -0.91
C VAL A 56 0.39 5.32 -2.09
N LYS A 57 -0.54 6.13 -2.59
CA LYS A 57 -0.31 7.07 -3.70
C LYS A 57 -0.80 8.45 -3.36
N SER A 58 -0.02 9.45 -3.75
CA SER A 58 -0.46 10.85 -3.74
C SER A 58 -1.26 11.11 -5.03
N GLY A 59 -2.51 11.56 -4.91
CA GLY A 59 -3.31 11.94 -6.06
C GLY A 59 -3.10 13.40 -6.48
N GLN A 60 -3.32 13.68 -7.76
CA GLN A 60 -3.39 15.03 -8.30
C GLN A 60 -4.79 15.27 -8.88
N LYS A 61 -5.19 16.54 -8.99
CA LYS A 61 -6.55 16.93 -9.42
C LYS A 61 -6.96 16.37 -10.79
N ASP A 62 -6.00 16.21 -11.69
CA ASP A 62 -6.23 15.85 -13.10
C ASP A 62 -5.77 14.43 -13.46
N PHE A 63 -5.32 13.64 -12.48
CA PHE A 63 -4.81 12.30 -12.72
C PHE A 63 -5.23 11.34 -11.62
N ASP A 64 -5.91 10.25 -11.99
CA ASP A 64 -6.28 9.21 -11.05
C ASP A 64 -5.14 8.19 -10.89
N PRO A 65 -4.51 8.08 -9.70
CA PRO A 65 -3.41 7.14 -9.44
C PRO A 65 -3.76 5.68 -9.69
N VAL A 66 -5.05 5.33 -9.69
CA VAL A 66 -5.53 4.01 -10.11
C VAL A 66 -5.06 3.68 -11.53
N TYR A 67 -5.12 4.64 -12.47
CA TYR A 67 -4.61 4.42 -13.83
C TYR A 67 -3.08 4.26 -13.90
N ASN A 68 -2.35 4.73 -12.87
CA ASN A 68 -0.90 4.53 -12.73
C ASN A 68 -0.53 3.22 -12.06
N PHE A 69 -1.50 2.40 -11.64
CA PHE A 69 -1.27 1.04 -11.17
C PHE A 69 -1.09 0.09 -12.36
N THR A 70 0.06 0.23 -13.01
CA THR A 70 0.36 -0.52 -14.23
C THR A 70 0.49 -2.02 -13.95
N PRO A 71 0.31 -2.89 -14.96
CA PRO A 71 0.52 -4.33 -14.81
C PRO A 71 1.91 -4.73 -14.27
N SER A 72 2.91 -3.87 -14.46
CA SER A 72 4.26 -4.07 -13.89
C SER A 72 4.28 -3.83 -12.38
N LYS A 73 3.61 -2.78 -11.89
CA LYS A 73 3.51 -2.50 -10.45
C LYS A 73 2.70 -3.55 -9.74
N GLN A 74 1.53 -3.91 -10.29
CA GLN A 74 0.71 -4.99 -9.77
C GLN A 74 1.49 -6.30 -9.64
N ARG A 75 2.25 -6.68 -10.68
CA ARG A 75 3.11 -7.88 -10.62
C ARG A 75 4.17 -7.81 -9.52
N LYS A 76 4.80 -6.64 -9.31
CA LYS A 76 5.80 -6.46 -8.24
C LYS A 76 5.16 -6.59 -6.87
N MET A 77 4.00 -5.97 -6.67
CA MET A 77 3.24 -6.03 -5.43
C MET A 77 2.80 -7.47 -5.12
N ILE A 78 2.25 -8.19 -6.11
CA ILE A 78 1.92 -9.61 -6.00
C ILE A 78 3.15 -10.43 -5.60
N ASN A 79 4.29 -10.23 -6.27
CA ASN A 79 5.52 -10.96 -5.93
C ASN A 79 6.03 -10.63 -4.53
N ALA A 80 5.93 -9.37 -4.09
CA ALA A 80 6.31 -8.95 -2.76
C ALA A 80 5.40 -9.54 -1.68
N ALA A 81 4.08 -9.57 -1.92
CA ALA A 81 3.09 -10.21 -1.07
C ALA A 81 3.40 -11.71 -0.91
N TYR A 82 3.53 -12.46 -2.02
CA TYR A 82 3.90 -13.88 -1.95
C TYR A 82 5.24 -14.13 -1.25
N TYR A 83 6.22 -13.25 -1.46
CA TYR A 83 7.50 -13.36 -0.77
C TYR A 83 7.36 -13.16 0.74
N TYR A 84 6.58 -12.17 1.18
CA TYR A 84 6.26 -11.93 2.57
C TYR A 84 5.56 -13.16 3.19
N MET A 85 4.49 -13.63 2.57
CA MET A 85 3.72 -14.80 3.04
C MET A 85 4.62 -16.02 3.23
N LYS A 86 5.47 -16.31 2.24
CA LYS A 86 6.41 -17.43 2.28
C LYS A 86 7.48 -17.25 3.37
N GLN A 87 8.05 -16.06 3.50
CA GLN A 87 9.10 -15.76 4.48
C GLN A 87 8.57 -15.93 5.92
N HIS A 88 7.30 -15.59 6.14
CA HIS A 88 6.65 -15.64 7.44
C HIS A 88 5.84 -16.92 7.68
N ASN A 89 5.87 -17.88 6.74
CA ASN A 89 5.10 -19.13 6.79
C ASN A 89 3.61 -18.91 7.07
N LEU A 90 3.03 -17.91 6.38
CA LEU A 90 1.63 -17.56 6.48
C LEU A 90 0.81 -18.34 5.44
N ASP A 91 -0.28 -18.94 5.90
CA ASP A 91 -1.27 -19.64 5.07
C ASP A 91 -2.65 -19.05 5.39
N MET A 92 -2.91 -17.89 4.80
CA MET A 92 -4.13 -17.11 5.00
C MET A 92 -4.45 -16.30 3.74
N GLU A 93 -5.68 -15.81 3.67
CA GLU A 93 -6.10 -14.94 2.58
C GLU A 93 -5.37 -13.60 2.65
N PHE A 94 -5.10 -13.02 1.49
CA PHE A 94 -4.54 -11.69 1.39
C PHE A 94 -5.28 -10.84 0.35
N CYS A 95 -5.27 -9.54 0.58
CA CYS A 95 -5.78 -8.53 -0.33
C CYS A 95 -4.65 -7.60 -0.77
N LEU A 96 -4.73 -7.13 -2.02
CA LEU A 96 -3.92 -6.04 -2.51
C LEU A 96 -4.79 -4.80 -2.60
N ASP A 97 -4.43 -3.75 -1.88
CA ASP A 97 -5.21 -2.53 -1.79
C ASP A 97 -4.42 -1.32 -2.21
N LEU A 98 -5.14 -0.25 -2.53
CA LEU A 98 -4.59 1.04 -2.88
C LEU A 98 -5.23 2.13 -2.02
N ILE A 99 -4.41 2.88 -1.30
CA ILE A 99 -4.82 4.14 -0.68
C ILE A 99 -4.35 5.29 -1.56
N VAL A 100 -5.27 6.17 -1.92
CA VAL A 100 -4.97 7.44 -2.59
C VAL A 100 -5.24 8.59 -1.65
N VAL A 101 -4.20 9.38 -1.36
CA VAL A 101 -4.31 10.61 -0.57
C VAL A 101 -4.42 11.82 -1.49
N ARG A 102 -5.52 12.57 -1.39
CA ARG A 102 -5.82 13.77 -2.18
C ARG A 102 -6.20 14.91 -1.24
N TRP A 103 -5.33 15.92 -1.11
CA TRP A 103 -5.61 17.11 -0.27
C TRP A 103 -5.99 16.79 1.18
N GLY A 104 -5.46 15.70 1.74
CA GLY A 104 -5.78 15.22 3.09
C GLY A 104 -7.00 14.30 3.15
N GLU A 105 -7.73 14.13 2.05
CA GLU A 105 -8.78 13.10 1.93
C GLU A 105 -8.17 11.77 1.50
N ILE A 106 -8.74 10.68 2.02
CA ILE A 106 -8.33 9.31 1.74
C ILE A 106 -9.39 8.62 0.92
N GLU A 107 -8.96 8.03 -0.18
CA GLU A 107 -9.73 7.08 -0.97
C GLU A 107 -9.09 5.71 -0.79
N PHE A 108 -9.85 4.77 -0.23
CA PHE A 108 -9.41 3.41 0.00
C PHE A 108 -10.07 2.46 -1.00
N LEU A 109 -9.25 1.80 -1.80
CA LEU A 109 -9.67 0.85 -2.83
C LEU A 109 -9.19 -0.54 -2.43
N GLU A 110 -10.13 -1.35 -1.96
CA GLU A 110 -9.84 -2.72 -1.57
C GLU A 110 -9.84 -3.66 -2.77
N ASN A 111 -8.95 -4.64 -2.74
CA ASN A 111 -8.88 -5.73 -3.72
C ASN A 111 -8.78 -5.25 -5.18
N ILE A 112 -7.72 -4.50 -5.49
CA ILE A 112 -7.48 -3.92 -6.83
C ILE A 112 -7.06 -4.94 -7.90
N THR A 113 -6.98 -6.23 -7.55
CA THR A 113 -6.76 -7.34 -8.48
C THR A 113 -8.06 -7.72 -9.19
N MET A 114 -8.39 -7.02 -10.28
CA MET A 114 -9.40 -7.46 -11.25
C MET A 114 -8.88 -8.56 -12.18
#